data_AF-A0A1E7KQ62-F1
#
_entry.id   AF-A0A1E7KQ62-F1
#
_cell.length_a   1.000
_cell.length_b   1.000
_cell.length_c   1.000
_cell.angle_alpha   90.00
_cell.angle_beta   90.00
_cell.angle_gamma   90.00
#
_symmetry.space_group_name_H-M   'P 1'
#
loop_
_entity.id
_entity.type
_entity.pdbx_description
1 polymer ?
#
loop_
_entity_poly.entity_id
_entity_poly.type
_entity_poly.pdbx_seq_one_letter_code
_entity_poly.pdbx_strand_id
1 'polypeptide(L)' 'MVLIGTLDTKHAEYAHLRTRLTDHGCSVLLIDAGVLGAPGITPDIGRDAVASAGGRPPAATVG' A
#
# COMPACT_ATOMS: atom_id res chain seq x y z
N MET A 1 -10.83 8.52 -3.15
CA MET A 1 -10.74 7.85 -1.83
C MET A 1 -9.34 7.30 -1.65
N VAL A 2 -8.82 7.30 -0.43
CA VAL A 2 -7.47 6.84 -0.14
C VAL A 2 -7.53 5.59 0.74
N LEU A 3 -6.82 4.54 0.33
CA LEU A 3 -6.58 3.35 1.14
C LEU A 3 -5.08 3.31 1.47
N ILE A 4 -4.74 3.30 2.75
CA ILE A 4 -3.36 3.25 3.24
C ILE A 4 -3.20 2.03 4.13
N GLY A 5 -2.26 1.14 3.82
CA GLY A 5 -2.08 -0.09 4.57
C GLY A 5 -0.73 -0.77 4.38
N THR A 6 -0.50 -1.79 5.19
CA THR A 6 0.70 -2.64 5.13
C THR A 6 0.48 -3.77 4.13
N LEU A 7 0.84 -3.54 2.86
CA LEU A 7 0.48 -4.45 1.76
C LEU A 7 1.33 -5.72 1.72
N ASP A 8 2.39 -5.78 2.52
CA ASP A 8 3.17 -7.00 2.79
C ASP A 8 2.34 -8.08 3.51
N THR A 9 1.39 -7.68 4.35
CA THR A 9 0.60 -8.59 5.20
C THR A 9 -0.89 -8.57 4.91
N LYS A 10 -1.43 -7.44 4.40
CA LYS A 10 -2.88 -7.22 4.20
C LYS A 10 -3.27 -7.01 2.74
N HIS A 11 -2.46 -7.47 1.79
CA HIS A 11 -2.72 -7.22 0.37
C HIS A 11 -4.09 -7.73 -0.10
N ALA A 12 -4.57 -8.87 0.42
CA ALA A 12 -5.84 -9.46 0.00
C ALA A 12 -7.05 -8.58 0.39
N GLU A 13 -7.07 -8.06 1.61
CA GLU A 13 -8.12 -7.18 2.11
C GLU A 13 -8.15 -5.87 1.33
N TYR A 14 -6.98 -5.28 1.05
CA TYR A 14 -6.89 -4.03 0.29
C TYR A 14 -7.27 -4.21 -1.18
N ALA A 15 -6.94 -5.35 -1.79
CA ALA A 15 -7.41 -5.70 -3.13
C ALA A 15 -8.94 -5.80 -3.16
N HIS A 16 -9.53 -6.50 -2.19
CA HIS A 16 -10.98 -6.63 -2.09
C HIS A 16 -11.67 -5.27 -1.92
N LEU A 17 -11.18 -4.43 -1.01
CA LEU A 17 -11.72 -3.08 -0.81
C LEU A 17 -11.57 -2.22 -2.07
N ARG A 18 -10.39 -2.23 -2.73
CA ARG A 18 -10.17 -1.48 -3.96
C ARG A 18 -11.18 -1.87 -5.03
N THR A 19 -11.35 -3.17 -5.30
CA THR A 19 -12.33 -3.69 -6.27
C THR A 19 -13.75 -3.23 -5.94
N ARG A 20 -14.19 -3.42 -4.68
CA ARG A 20 -15.55 -3.03 -4.26
C ARG A 20 -15.78 -1.54 -4.47
N LEU A 21 -14.79 -0.70 -4.14
CA LEU A 21 -14.91 0.74 -4.29
C LEU A 21 -14.91 1.17 -5.76
N THR A 22 -14.05 0.58 -6.59
CA THR A 22 -14.03 0.85 -8.04
C THR A 22 -15.30 0.41 -8.73
N ASP A 23 -15.90 -0.72 -8.32
CA ASP A 23 -17.18 -1.21 -8.85
C ASP A 23 -18.33 -0.24 -8.55
N HIS A 24 -18.21 0.58 -7.50
CA HIS A 24 -19.17 1.64 -7.16
C HIS A 24 -18.78 3.00 -7.76
N GLY A 25 -17.88 3.02 -8.75
CA GLY A 25 -17.46 4.23 -9.46
C GLY A 25 -16.51 5.14 -8.65
N CYS A 26 -15.98 4.67 -7.52
CA CYS A 26 -15.03 5.45 -6.74
C CYS A 26 -13.62 5.33 -7.31
N SER A 27 -12.97 6.48 -7.55
CA SER A 27 -11.52 6.50 -7.76
C SER A 27 -10.79 6.22 -6.44
N VAL A 28 -9.85 5.27 -6.47
CA VAL A 28 -9.09 4.80 -5.31
C VAL A 28 -7.60 5.01 -5.53
N LEU A 29 -6.97 5.70 -4.57
CA LEU A 29 -5.53 5.81 -4.43
C LEU A 29 -5.07 4.82 -3.34
N LEU A 30 -4.27 3.84 -3.71
CA LEU A 30 -3.72 2.82 -2.83
C LEU A 30 -2.27 3.16 -2.45
N ILE A 31 -2.00 3.25 -1.15
CA ILE A 31 -0.70 3.64 -0.60
C ILE A 31 -0.16 2.49 0.26
N ASP A 32 1.05 2.04 -0.05
CA ASP A 32 1.77 1.05 0.77
C ASP A 32 2.53 1.74 1.90
N ALA A 33 2.27 1.31 3.12
CA ALA A 33 2.99 1.69 4.34
C ALA A 33 3.63 0.46 5.02
N GLY A 34 3.77 -0.66 4.30
CA GLY A 34 4.41 -1.89 4.77
C GLY A 34 5.91 -1.73 5.00
N VAL A 35 6.46 -2.50 5.94
CA VAL A 35 7.87 -2.43 6.36
C VAL A 35 8.53 -3.81 6.53
N LEU A 36 7.76 -4.89 6.45
CA LEU A 36 8.26 -6.25 6.71
C LEU A 36 8.70 -6.96 5.44
N GLY A 37 8.08 -6.67 4.31
CA GLY A 37 8.34 -7.41 3.07
C GLY A 37 7.79 -6.77 1.80
N ALA A 38 7.89 -7.49 0.69
CA ALA A 38 7.33 -7.06 -0.59
C ALA A 38 5.80 -6.98 -0.51
N PRO A 39 5.17 -6.00 -1.18
CA PRO A 39 3.72 -5.89 -1.15
C PRO A 39 3.12 -6.98 -2.05
N GLY A 40 2.02 -7.59 -1.61
CA GLY A 40 1.33 -8.63 -2.41
C GLY A 40 0.44 -8.08 -3.53
N ILE A 41 0.28 -6.75 -3.61
CA ILE A 41 -0.41 -6.02 -4.69
C ILE A 41 0.34 -4.74 -5.00
N THR A 42 0.24 -4.24 -6.24
CA THR A 42 0.89 -3.00 -6.66
C THR A 42 0.18 -1.78 -6.07
N PRO A 43 0.85 -0.98 -5.21
CA PRO A 43 0.32 0.30 -4.76
C PRO A 43 0.47 1.37 -5.85
N ASP A 44 -0.35 2.41 -5.77
CA ASP A 44 -0.17 3.61 -6.57
C ASP A 44 0.96 4.50 -5.99
N ILE A 45 1.11 4.50 -4.67
CA ILE A 45 2.25 5.10 -3.96
C ILE A 45 2.95 4.01 -3.15
N GLY A 46 4.17 3.68 -3.55
CA GLY A 46 5.00 2.68 -2.86
C GLY A 46 5.57 3.16 -1.52
N ARG A 47 5.88 2.21 -0.64
CA ARG A 47 6.45 2.46 0.69
C ARG A 47 7.73 3.29 0.69
N ASP A 48 8.56 3.21 -0.35
CA ASP A 48 9.81 3.97 -0.42
C ASP A 48 9.52 5.47 -0.57
N ALA A 49 8.51 5.81 -1.36
CA ALA A 49 8.03 7.19 -1.50
C ALA A 49 7.40 7.70 -0.20
N VAL A 50 6.63 6.85 0.50
CA VAL A 50 6.06 7.16 1.82
C VAL A 50 7.15 7.41 2.85
N ALA A 51 8.15 6.53 2.93
CA ALA A 51 9.26 6.62 3.88
C ALA A 51 10.09 7.89 3.62
N SER A 52 10.45 8.15 2.37
CA SER A 52 11.15 9.37 1.95
C SER A 52 10.38 10.64 2.37
N ALA A 53 9.07 10.70 2.11
CA ALA A 53 8.23 11.82 2.52
C ALA A 53 8.11 11.96 4.05
N GLY A 54 8.18 10.84 4.78
CA GLY A 54 8.18 10.79 6.25
C GLY A 54 9.53 11.12 6.90
N GLY A 55 10.57 11.43 6.13
CA GLY A 55 11.89 11.79 6.63
C GLY A 55 12.73 10.62 7.14
N ARG A 56 12.36 9.37 6.82
CA ARG A 56 13.12 8.17 7.21
C ARG A 56 13.25 7.20 6.03
N PRO A 57 14.44 6.62 5.77
CA PRO A 57 14.54 5.58 4.75
C PRO A 57 13.66 4.38 5.10
N PRO A 58 13.10 3.68 4.10
CA PRO A 58 12.31 2.46 4.34
C PRO A 58 13.15 1.47 5.15
N ALA A 59 12.53 0.79 6.13
CA ALA A 59 13.23 -0.21 6.92
C ALA A 59 13.83 -1.26 5.97
N ALA A 60 15.14 -1.49 6.06
CA ALA A 60 15.80 -2.49 5.24
C ALA A 60 15.15 -3.85 5.54
N THR A 61 14.55 -4.47 4.51
CA THR A 61 14.01 -5.82 4.60
C THR A 61 15.17 -6.77 4.94
N VAL A 62 15.11 -7.45 6.07
CA VAL A 62 16.02 -8.57 6.35
C VAL A 62 15.57 -9.71 5.42
N GLY A 63 16.45 -10.09 4.50
CA GLY A 63 16.23 -11.21 3.58
C GLY A 63 16.38 -12.57 4.24
#